data_AF-I1XGM7-F1
#
_entry.id   AF-I1XGM7-F1
#
_cell.length_a   1.000
_cell.length_b   1.000
_cell.length_c   1.000
_cell.angle_alpha   90.00
_cell.angle_beta   90.00
_cell.angle_gamma   90.00
#
_symmetry.space_group_name_H-M   'P 1'
#
loop_
_entity.id
_entity.type
_entity.pdbx_description
1 polymer ?
#
loop_
_entity_poly.entity_id
_entity_poly.type
_entity_poly.pdbx_seq_one_letter_code
_entity_poly.pdbx_strand_id
1 'polypeptide(L)'
;MNRLIESDVPTVVKNYEQHIKNRKTLQGQLAQLDMKIEQYMNRLMESDAPSVVKNYEQHIKKLEENKVEIMENIQKNSAPKRELDDILRTTVEFFENVSNLWKNGRFEEKRAVLKLAFSGKLA
;
A
#
# COMPACT_ATOMS: atom_id res chain seq x y z
N MET A 1 -11.52 -18.09 17.62
CA MET A 1 -11.46 -16.63 17.40
C MET A 1 -10.03 -16.15 17.66
N ASN A 2 -9.06 -16.58 16.85
CA ASN A 2 -7.64 -16.13 16.88
C ASN A 2 -6.94 -16.71 15.64
N ARG A 3 -6.79 -15.91 14.58
CA ARG A 3 -5.99 -16.20 13.37
C ARG A 3 -5.36 -14.92 12.78
N LEU A 4 -4.99 -13.95 13.62
CA LEU A 4 -4.51 -12.65 13.13
C LEU A 4 -3.20 -12.17 13.78
N ILE A 5 -2.47 -13.01 14.52
CA ILE A 5 -1.21 -12.60 15.17
C ILE A 5 0.04 -13.28 14.57
N GLU A 6 -0.11 -14.12 13.54
CA GLU A 6 1.04 -14.72 12.83
C GLU A 6 1.18 -14.20 11.40
N SER A 7 1.22 -12.87 11.22
CA SER A 7 1.84 -12.33 10.01
C SER A 7 3.25 -11.89 10.36
N ASP A 8 4.23 -12.73 10.05
CA ASP A 8 5.66 -12.42 10.13
C ASP A 8 5.95 -11.02 9.54
N VAL A 9 6.80 -10.23 10.20
CA VAL A 9 7.21 -8.88 9.76
C VAL A 9 7.53 -8.81 8.25
N PRO A 10 8.25 -9.80 7.66
CA PRO A 10 8.43 -9.92 6.20
C PRO A 10 7.14 -9.92 5.35
N THR A 11 6.07 -10.55 5.82
CA THR A 11 4.78 -10.65 5.11
C THR A 11 4.09 -9.29 5.05
N VAL A 12 4.15 -8.53 6.15
CA VAL A 12 3.55 -7.20 6.19
C VAL A 12 4.31 -6.24 5.29
N VAL A 13 5.65 -6.24 5.36
CA VAL A 13 6.50 -5.43 4.47
C VAL A 13 6.21 -5.72 3.00
N LYS A 14 6.08 -7.00 2.64
CA LYS A 14 5.75 -7.43 1.28
C LYS A 14 4.37 -6.94 0.80
N ASN A 15 3.37 -6.93 1.69
CA ASN A 15 2.05 -6.39 1.39
C ASN A 15 2.09 -4.87 1.16
N TYR A 16 2.83 -4.12 2.02
CA TYR A 16 3.02 -2.67 1.84
C TYR A 16 3.71 -2.33 0.52
N GLU A 17 4.76 -3.06 0.14
CA GLU A 17 5.43 -2.90 -1.16
C GLU A 17 4.48 -3.13 -2.33
N GLN A 18 3.61 -4.15 -2.22
CA GLN A 18 2.61 -4.45 -3.23
C GLN A 18 1.58 -3.32 -3.37
N HIS A 19 1.10 -2.74 -2.26
CA HIS A 19 0.18 -1.60 -2.29
C HIS A 19 0.81 -0.35 -2.93
N ILE A 20 2.09 -0.07 -2.63
CA ILE A 20 2.83 1.05 -3.25
C ILE A 20 2.98 0.84 -4.76
N LYS A 21 3.31 -0.38 -5.18
CA LYS A 21 3.45 -0.75 -6.60
C LYS A 21 2.12 -0.61 -7.35
N ASN A 22 1.04 -1.15 -6.78
CA ASN A 22 -0.31 -1.06 -7.35
C ASN A 22 -0.78 0.39 -7.46
N ARG A 23 -0.49 1.24 -6.46
CA ARG A 23 -0.84 2.66 -6.50
C ARG A 23 -0.11 3.40 -7.63
N LYS A 24 1.19 3.14 -7.81
CA LYS A 24 1.97 3.74 -8.91
C LYS A 24 1.44 3.32 -10.28
N THR A 25 1.06 2.05 -10.46
CA THR A 25 0.48 1.58 -11.72
C THR A 25 -0.88 2.23 -12.00
N LEU A 26 -1.74 2.36 -10.99
CA LEU A 26 -3.04 3.03 -11.13
C LEU A 26 -2.88 4.53 -11.44
N GLN A 27 -1.92 5.21 -10.82
CA GLN A 27 -1.59 6.60 -11.15
C GLN A 27 -1.09 6.76 -12.59
N GLY A 28 -0.27 5.83 -13.09
CA GLY A 28 0.18 5.81 -14.48
C GLY A 28 -0.98 5.59 -15.46
N GLN A 29 -1.90 4.68 -15.15
CA GLN A 29 -3.10 4.45 -15.95
C GLN A 29 -4.01 5.68 -16.00
N LEU A 30 -4.15 6.40 -14.89
CA LEU A 30 -4.93 7.63 -14.81
C LEU A 30 -4.34 8.73 -15.71
N ALA A 31 -3.02 8.92 -15.69
CA ALA A 31 -2.34 9.86 -16.58
C ALA A 31 -2.50 9.48 -18.07
N GLN A 32 -2.42 8.20 -18.40
CA GLN A 32 -2.66 7.72 -19.77
C GLN A 32 -4.12 7.94 -20.22
N LEU A 33 -5.07 7.78 -19.31
CA LEU A 33 -6.49 8.07 -19.54
C LEU A 33 -6.70 9.56 -19.83
N ASP A 34 -6.10 10.45 -19.03
CA ASP A 34 -6.18 11.89 -19.23
C ASP A 34 -5.57 12.32 -20.59
N MET A 35 -4.41 11.77 -20.98
CA MET A 35 -3.82 12.02 -22.30
C MET A 35 -4.72 11.56 -23.46
N LYS A 36 -5.41 10.42 -23.31
CA LYS A 36 -6.35 9.93 -24.32
C LYS A 36 -7.58 10.82 -24.42
N ILE A 37 -8.10 11.30 -23.29
CA ILE A 37 -9.22 12.25 -23.25
C ILE A 37 -8.83 13.52 -24.02
N GLU A 38 -7.66 14.08 -23.75
CA GLU A 38 -7.16 15.29 -24.42
C GLU A 38 -6.95 15.07 -25.93
N GLN A 39 -6.40 13.93 -26.34
CA GLN A 39 -6.27 13.57 -27.76
C GLN A 39 -7.63 13.46 -28.48
N TYR A 40 -8.63 12.86 -27.83
CA TYR A 40 -9.97 12.76 -28.42
C TYR A 40 -10.68 14.11 -28.48
N MET A 41 -10.48 14.99 -27.48
CA MET A 41 -11.01 16.36 -27.51
C MET A 41 -10.39 17.21 -28.62
N ASN A 42 -9.07 17.12 -28.82
CA ASN A 42 -8.41 17.83 -29.93
C ASN A 42 -8.93 17.34 -31.29
N ARG A 43 -9.12 16.03 -31.47
CA ARG A 43 -9.71 15.46 -32.70
C ARG A 43 -11.19 15.81 -32.89
N LEU A 44 -11.93 16.03 -31.81
CA LEU A 44 -13.32 16.49 -31.88
C LEU A 44 -13.39 17.92 -32.44
N MET A 45 -12.48 18.80 -32.01
CA MET A 45 -12.38 20.17 -32.54
C MET A 45 -11.99 20.22 -34.02
N GLU A 46 -11.29 19.20 -34.53
CA GLU A 46 -10.85 19.11 -35.93
C GLU A 46 -11.89 18.42 -36.85
N SER A 47 -12.98 17.85 -36.32
CA SER A 47 -13.92 16.98 -37.06
C SER A 47 -15.33 17.58 -37.18
N ASP A 48 -15.75 17.96 -38.39
CA ASP A 48 -17.09 18.51 -38.68
C ASP A 48 -18.23 17.48 -38.82
N ALA A 49 -18.00 16.19 -38.53
CA ALA A 49 -19.01 15.14 -38.74
C ALA A 49 -19.87 14.87 -37.48
N PRO A 50 -21.21 15.11 -37.49
CA PRO A 50 -22.07 14.93 -36.32
C PRO A 50 -22.13 13.49 -35.77
N SER A 51 -21.91 12.49 -36.62
CA SER A 51 -21.83 11.07 -36.23
C SER A 51 -20.58 10.75 -35.40
N VAL A 52 -19.53 11.55 -35.55
CA VAL A 52 -18.23 11.37 -34.89
C VAL A 52 -18.29 11.97 -33.48
N VAL A 53 -18.97 13.12 -33.34
CA VAL A 53 -19.25 13.79 -32.06
C VAL A 53 -19.93 12.84 -31.07
N LYS A 54 -21.04 12.19 -31.46
CA LYS A 54 -21.81 11.30 -30.59
C LYS A 54 -21.02 10.06 -30.13
N ASN A 55 -20.18 9.51 -31.00
CA ASN A 55 -19.36 8.34 -30.67
C ASN A 55 -18.23 8.71 -29.70
N TYR A 56 -17.68 9.92 -29.84
CA TYR A 56 -16.68 10.46 -28.91
C TYR A 56 -17.26 10.87 -27.56
N GLU A 57 -18.47 11.46 -27.51
CA GLU A 57 -19.18 11.70 -26.24
C GLU A 57 -19.35 10.40 -25.44
N GLN A 58 -19.71 9.30 -26.11
CA GLN A 58 -19.81 7.98 -25.47
C GLN A 58 -18.45 7.45 -24.98
N HIS A 59 -17.37 7.72 -25.71
CA HIS A 59 -16.02 7.31 -25.28
C HIS A 59 -15.53 8.15 -24.10
N ILE A 60 -15.73 9.47 -24.11
CA ILE A 60 -15.40 10.37 -23.00
C ILE A 60 -16.12 9.93 -21.74
N LYS A 61 -17.43 9.67 -21.83
CA LYS A 61 -18.22 9.20 -20.69
C LYS A 61 -17.68 7.90 -20.10
N LYS A 62 -17.28 6.93 -20.93
CA LYS A 62 -16.64 5.68 -20.46
C LYS A 62 -15.31 5.94 -19.77
N LEU A 63 -14.51 6.89 -20.27
CA LEU A 63 -13.23 7.24 -19.65
C LEU A 63 -13.42 7.95 -18.31
N GLU A 64 -14.45 8.79 -18.19
CA GLU A 64 -14.85 9.43 -16.92
C GLU A 64 -15.33 8.42 -15.89
N GLU A 65 -16.18 7.45 -16.28
CA GLU A 65 -16.64 6.36 -15.42
C GLU A 65 -15.45 5.54 -14.88
N ASN A 66 -14.50 5.18 -15.77
CA ASN A 66 -13.28 4.47 -15.37
C ASN A 66 -12.39 5.31 -14.44
N LYS A 67 -12.34 6.64 -14.63
CA LYS A 67 -11.57 7.54 -13.76
C LYS A 67 -12.14 7.55 -12.34
N VAL A 68 -13.46 7.60 -12.19
CA VAL A 68 -14.13 7.52 -10.89
C VAL A 68 -13.82 6.17 -10.21
N GLU A 69 -13.93 5.05 -10.94
CA GLU A 69 -13.61 3.72 -10.40
C GLU A 69 -12.15 3.62 -9.96
N ILE A 70 -11.20 4.13 -10.75
CA ILE A 70 -9.77 4.13 -10.39
C ILE A 70 -9.53 5.02 -9.17
N MET A 71 -10.18 6.18 -9.07
CA MET A 71 -10.07 7.06 -7.90
C MET A 71 -10.59 6.38 -6.63
N GLU A 72 -11.74 5.70 -6.71
CA GLU A 72 -12.27 4.91 -5.60
C GLU A 72 -11.32 3.78 -5.22
N ASN A 73 -10.74 3.08 -6.20
CA ASN A 73 -9.78 2.00 -5.96
C ASN A 73 -8.47 2.50 -5.34
N ILE A 74 -8.01 3.70 -5.70
CA ILE A 74 -6.87 4.35 -5.05
C ILE A 74 -7.20 4.73 -3.61
N GLN A 75 -8.42 5.19 -3.34
CA GLN A 75 -8.87 5.55 -2.00
C GLN A 75 -9.04 4.31 -1.10
N LYS A 76 -9.59 3.22 -1.65
CA LYS A 76 -9.72 1.91 -0.99
C LYS A 76 -8.37 1.22 -0.78
N ASN A 77 -7.41 1.37 -1.70
CA ASN A 77 -6.03 0.87 -1.55
C ASN A 77 -5.11 1.83 -0.77
N SER A 78 -5.66 2.79 -0.02
CA SER A 78 -4.86 3.43 1.02
C SER A 78 -4.47 2.35 2.02
N ALA A 79 -3.17 2.06 2.13
CA ALA A 79 -2.67 0.97 2.94
C ALA A 79 -3.30 1.03 4.34
N PRO A 80 -3.66 -0.11 4.96
CA PRO A 80 -4.33 -0.13 6.25
C PRO A 80 -3.45 0.58 7.27
N LYS A 81 -3.82 1.83 7.58
CA LYS A 81 -3.10 2.70 8.52
C LYS A 81 -2.98 2.08 9.91
N ARG A 82 -3.91 1.15 10.20
CA ARG A 82 -4.01 0.38 11.43
C ARG A 82 -2.90 -0.67 11.56
N GLU A 83 -2.48 -1.31 10.48
CA GLU A 83 -1.48 -2.39 10.54
C GLU A 83 -0.10 -1.86 10.93
N LEU A 84 0.31 -0.69 10.40
CA LEU A 84 1.60 -0.09 10.76
C LEU A 84 1.63 0.40 12.20
N ASP A 85 0.56 1.03 12.68
CA ASP A 85 0.46 1.49 14.08
C ASP A 85 0.47 0.31 15.07
N ASP A 86 -0.25 -0.77 14.76
CA ASP A 86 -0.26 -1.97 15.57
C ASP A 86 1.14 -2.65 15.58
N ILE A 87 1.81 -2.75 14.43
CA ILE A 87 3.18 -3.30 14.36
C ILE A 87 4.16 -2.44 15.14
N LEU A 88 4.11 -1.12 14.99
CA LEU A 88 4.99 -0.21 15.73
C LEU A 88 4.74 -0.33 17.22
N ARG A 89 3.49 -0.33 17.66
CA ARG A 89 3.12 -0.50 19.07
C ARG A 89 3.68 -1.81 19.63
N THR A 90 3.42 -2.93 18.96
CA THR A 90 3.90 -4.24 19.39
C THR A 90 5.44 -4.32 19.41
N THR A 91 6.11 -3.72 18.43
CA THR A 91 7.58 -3.73 18.37
C THR A 91 8.20 -2.86 19.47
N VAL A 92 7.61 -1.69 19.75
CA VAL A 92 8.06 -0.81 20.84
C VAL A 92 7.84 -1.47 22.20
N GLU A 93 6.64 -2.03 22.44
CA GLU A 93 6.33 -2.79 23.66
C GLU A 93 7.30 -3.97 23.85
N PHE A 94 7.65 -4.66 22.76
CA PHE A 94 8.64 -5.73 22.80
C PHE A 94 10.03 -5.22 23.22
N PHE A 95 10.52 -4.12 22.65
CA PHE A 95 11.82 -3.55 23.01
C PHE A 95 11.85 -3.01 24.44
N GLU A 96 10.76 -2.42 24.92
CA GLU A 96 10.63 -1.99 26.31
C GLU A 96 10.72 -3.19 27.27
N ASN A 97 10.00 -4.26 26.97
CA ASN A 97 10.05 -5.50 27.75
C ASN A 97 11.45 -6.13 27.75
N VAL A 98 12.11 -6.19 26.60
CA VAL A 98 13.49 -6.71 26.47
C VAL A 98 14.50 -5.85 27.25
N SER A 99 14.38 -4.52 27.16
CA SER A 99 15.22 -3.57 27.91
C SER A 99 15.04 -3.70 29.43
N ASN A 100 13.79 -3.88 29.88
CA ASN A 100 13.47 -4.11 31.28
C ASN A 100 14.02 -5.45 31.80
N LEU A 101 13.88 -6.53 31.02
CA LEU A 101 14.45 -7.85 31.33
C LEU A 101 15.98 -7.80 31.43
N TRP A 102 16.65 -7.00 30.60
CA TRP A 102 18.10 -6.83 30.68
C TRP A 102 18.55 -6.10 31.96
N LYS A 103 17.85 -5.03 32.35
CA LYS A 103 18.19 -4.21 33.53
C LYS A 103 17.88 -4.95 34.84
N ASN A 104 16.65 -5.44 34.97
CA ASN A 104 16.09 -5.90 36.24
C ASN A 104 15.87 -7.42 36.31
N GLY A 105 16.00 -8.13 35.20
CA GLY A 105 15.71 -9.56 35.13
C GLY A 105 16.76 -10.44 35.80
N ARG A 106 16.38 -11.69 36.04
CA ARG A 106 17.26 -12.74 36.58
C ARG A 106 18.30 -13.17 35.56
N PHE A 107 19.34 -13.87 36.01
CA PHE A 107 20.41 -14.34 35.12
C PHE A 107 19.90 -15.14 33.91
N GLU A 108 18.92 -16.02 34.11
CA GLU A 108 18.31 -16.80 33.02
C GLU A 108 17.54 -15.93 32.02
N GLU A 109 16.86 -14.88 32.48
CA GLU A 109 16.14 -13.93 31.63
C GLU A 109 17.12 -13.08 30.80
N LYS A 110 18.23 -12.62 31.40
CA LYS A 110 19.30 -11.91 30.69
C LYS A 110 19.97 -12.80 29.64
N ARG A 111 20.15 -14.09 29.94
CA ARG A 111 20.67 -15.08 28.99
C ARG A 111 19.68 -15.32 27.84
N ALA A 112 18.38 -15.32 28.09
CA ALA A 112 17.36 -15.42 27.04
C ALA A 112 17.38 -14.19 26.13
N VAL A 113 17.51 -12.99 26.69
CA VAL A 113 17.68 -11.74 25.91
C VAL A 113 18.92 -11.80 25.01
N LEU A 114 20.05 -12.30 25.51
CA LEU A 114 21.26 -12.47 24.69
C LEU A 114 21.05 -13.45 23.54
N LYS A 115 20.38 -14.59 23.78
CA LYS A 115 20.05 -15.55 22.71
C LYS A 115 19.09 -14.97 21.67
N LEU A 116 18.22 -14.05 22.08
CA LEU A 116 17.27 -13.37 21.21
C LEU A 116 17.97 -12.30 20.34
N ALA A 117 18.86 -11.51 20.95
CA ALA A 117 19.61 -10.45 20.25
C ALA A 117 20.71 -11.01 19.33
N PHE A 118 21.30 -12.15 19.68
CA PHE A 118 22.40 -12.76 18.95
C PHE A 118 22.01 -14.15 18.43
N SER A 119 21.88 -14.28 17.11
CA SER A 119 21.56 -15.54 16.43
C SER A 119 22.73 -16.54 16.36
N GLY A 120 23.91 -16.17 16.86
CA GLY A 120 25.14 -16.98 16.85
C GLY A 120 25.87 -16.97 18.20
N LYS A 121 26.91 -17.81 18.33
CA LYS A 121 27.78 -17.81 19.52
C LYS A 121 28.54 -16.49 19.58
N LEU A 122 28.38 -15.77 20.68
CA LEU A 122 29.28 -14.69 21.06
C LEU A 122 30.65 -15.31 21.41
N ALA A 123 31.71 -14.76 20.82
CA ALA A 123 33.08 -15.23 20.96
C ALA A 123 33.64 -14.98 22.37
#